data_AF-A0A923TYD1-F1
#
_entry.id   AF-A0A923TYD1-F1
#
_cell.length_a   1.000
_cell.length_b   1.000
_cell.length_c   1.000
_cell.angle_alpha   90.00
_cell.angle_beta   90.00
_cell.angle_gamma   90.00
#
_symmetry.space_group_name_H-M   'P 1'
#
loop_
_entity.id
_entity.type
_entity.pdbx_description
1 polymer ?
#
loop_
_entity_poly.entity_id
_entity_poly.type
_entity_poly.pdbx_seq_one_letter_code
_entity_poly.pdbx_strand_id
1 'polypeptide(L)'
;NRFNGDFVQPSHAGQAFYLSNVALCNAHPEWFNGQLGKESGRIRVEIPEAVQAYKDWYKRMPNLTDSFITINTDPEDGRGGSDDPLPPNGFQGINNWNASDKWWYFANEIAKDYDSNSTKLHIAALAYGDGATNTLVPKFPLKKNVFPVIIPYAFQTAYLPKEMIRKWHANTAGNMGIYDYWNITQWSLGLPQFNIYNIPKLLSFWRTNAINCIQQETTDAGGPTGHMFWLTGQLEFDTTKNFDTLYHKYLTDCFGNGWKPMKNMFDRWSLNYQYNQDVNFSLKDLKDATDAVVINGPEWKRINDLKAYVHFMKLMAQRNGTQSKNDSIYQDVYSIHQRMLVQTVGLTGQHYLGPDPQPISDHQLTEAEIEKIFAADLAALPVEYPISNMVFDYDKATYVNSIPLDSWKYGIFSGARFKATFKGKVSINIGAVGKTQAKIYTEDSIYINESISKENSTFKEVVDGETWNTKNYQIDVTKGQIITLSTTYGWGRIKPITPGIILFSTPAPNDFDNAQYPTKYFYVPKGTTKIAYNDGEPQPTNGRGYLVTPDGISLV
;
A
#
# COMPACT_ATOMS: atom_id res chain seq x y z
N ASN A 1 7.85 0.61 13.12
CA ASN A 1 9.16 0.84 12.47
C ASN A 1 9.24 2.30 12.04
N ARG A 2 9.88 3.15 12.84
CA ARG A 2 10.07 4.57 12.50
C ARG A 2 11.57 4.79 12.29
N PHE A 3 11.99 5.03 11.05
CA PHE A 3 13.36 5.50 10.80
C PHE A 3 13.52 6.88 11.46
N ASN A 4 14.63 7.08 12.18
CA ASN A 4 14.98 8.34 12.85
C ASN A 4 14.05 8.84 13.97
N GLY A 5 13.24 8.01 14.63
CA GLY A 5 12.78 8.15 16.04
C GLY A 5 12.11 9.47 16.54
N ASP A 6 12.03 10.52 15.75
CA ASP A 6 11.70 11.88 16.19
C ASP A 6 10.20 12.04 16.51
N PHE A 7 9.36 11.10 16.05
CA PHE A 7 7.96 11.02 16.43
C PHE A 7 7.84 10.01 17.58
N VAL A 8 7.90 10.49 18.81
CA VAL A 8 7.81 9.64 20.01
C VAL A 8 6.37 9.28 20.34
N GLN A 9 5.42 10.18 20.08
CA GLN A 9 4.02 9.94 20.43
C GLN A 9 3.32 9.02 19.42
N PRO A 10 2.51 8.05 19.89
CA PRO A 10 1.67 7.24 19.01
C PRO A 10 0.56 8.11 18.38
N SER A 11 0.17 7.80 17.14
CA SER A 11 -1.07 8.27 16.53
C SER A 11 -2.28 7.75 17.33
N HIS A 12 -3.52 8.06 16.92
CA HIS A 12 -4.74 7.57 17.60
C HIS A 12 -4.86 8.03 19.06
N ALA A 13 -4.60 9.31 19.30
CA ALA A 13 -4.59 9.88 20.63
C ALA A 13 -5.93 9.83 21.37
N GLY A 14 -7.05 9.63 20.66
CA GLY A 14 -8.39 9.60 21.25
C GLY A 14 -8.57 8.49 22.29
N GLN A 15 -8.13 7.27 22.00
CA GLN A 15 -8.22 6.17 22.96
C GLN A 15 -7.33 6.43 24.19
N ALA A 16 -6.13 6.96 23.98
CA ALA A 16 -5.23 7.33 25.08
C ALA A 16 -5.82 8.44 25.96
N PHE A 17 -6.52 9.41 25.37
CA PHE A 17 -7.25 10.45 26.09
C PHE A 17 -8.34 9.84 26.98
N TYR A 18 -9.18 8.96 26.43
CA TYR A 18 -10.22 8.30 27.19
C TYR A 18 -9.64 7.49 28.35
N LEU A 19 -8.65 6.63 28.10
CA LEU A 19 -8.03 5.79 29.12
C LEU A 19 -7.40 6.61 30.26
N SER A 20 -6.86 7.79 29.95
CA SER A 20 -6.29 8.70 30.95
C SER A 20 -7.34 9.51 31.72
N ASN A 21 -8.58 9.59 31.22
CA ASN A 21 -9.63 10.47 31.74
C ASN A 21 -10.98 9.76 31.89
N VAL A 22 -10.99 8.44 32.14
CA VAL A 22 -12.21 7.61 32.16
C VAL A 22 -13.31 8.21 33.05
N ALA A 23 -12.96 8.64 34.28
CA ALA A 23 -13.91 9.22 35.22
C ALA A 23 -14.53 10.53 34.70
N LEU A 24 -13.70 11.39 34.09
CA LEU A 24 -14.15 12.65 33.49
C LEU A 24 -15.06 12.40 32.29
N CYS A 25 -14.64 11.55 31.34
CA CYS A 25 -15.41 11.21 30.16
C CYS A 25 -16.74 10.52 30.51
N ASN A 26 -16.79 9.73 31.59
CA ASN A 26 -18.03 9.12 32.07
C ASN A 26 -18.97 10.12 32.76
N ALA A 27 -18.43 11.16 33.39
CA ALA A 27 -19.22 12.24 33.98
C ALA A 27 -19.82 13.18 32.92
N HIS A 28 -19.26 13.19 31.70
CA HIS A 28 -19.66 14.04 30.59
C HIS A 28 -20.08 13.24 29.33
N PRO A 29 -21.13 12.41 29.41
CA PRO A 29 -21.61 11.65 28.25
C PRO A 29 -22.06 12.55 27.08
N GLU A 30 -22.46 13.80 27.36
CA GLU A 30 -22.85 14.79 26.36
C GLU A 30 -21.72 15.20 25.42
N TRP A 31 -20.46 14.92 25.74
CA TRP A 31 -19.31 15.17 24.87
C TRP A 31 -19.21 14.20 23.69
N PHE A 32 -20.04 13.16 23.64
CA PHE A 32 -19.95 12.06 22.67
C PHE A 32 -21.33 11.71 22.09
N ASN A 33 -21.38 10.93 21.00
CA ASN A 33 -22.65 10.40 20.47
C ASN A 33 -22.98 8.99 20.98
N GLY A 34 -22.00 8.28 21.54
CA GLY A 34 -22.14 6.88 21.91
C GLY A 34 -20.95 6.37 22.72
N GLN A 35 -21.08 5.14 23.22
CA GLN A 35 -20.05 4.50 24.03
C GLN A 35 -18.75 4.29 23.24
N LEU A 36 -18.85 3.83 21.99
CA LEU A 36 -17.68 3.62 21.13
C LEU A 36 -16.95 4.95 20.90
N GLY A 37 -17.65 5.99 20.48
CA GLY A 37 -17.08 7.32 20.26
C GLY A 37 -16.43 7.89 21.53
N LYS A 38 -16.98 7.60 22.72
CA LYS A 38 -16.33 7.94 23.99
C LYS A 38 -15.02 7.18 24.20
N GLU A 39 -15.03 5.87 24.05
CA GLU A 39 -13.83 5.02 24.22
C GLU A 39 -12.72 5.33 23.21
N SER A 40 -13.13 5.79 22.03
CA SER A 40 -12.27 6.25 20.93
C SER A 40 -11.85 7.73 21.04
N GLY A 41 -12.35 8.47 22.04
CA GLY A 41 -12.04 9.90 22.19
C GLY A 41 -12.59 10.82 21.08
N ARG A 42 -13.68 10.42 20.41
CA ARG A 42 -14.38 11.19 19.36
C ARG A 42 -15.23 12.32 19.95
N ILE A 43 -14.58 13.32 20.56
CA ILE A 43 -15.26 14.42 21.26
C ILE A 43 -16.09 15.30 20.31
N ARG A 44 -17.15 15.93 20.83
CA ARG A 44 -17.88 17.05 20.20
C ARG A 44 -17.04 18.32 20.28
N VAL A 45 -16.49 18.76 19.16
CA VAL A 45 -15.60 19.93 19.11
C VAL A 45 -16.34 21.25 19.28
N GLU A 46 -17.66 21.25 19.12
CA GLU A 46 -18.54 22.38 19.39
C GLU A 46 -18.83 22.59 20.89
N ILE A 47 -18.42 21.65 21.76
CA ILE A 47 -18.51 21.78 23.22
C ILE A 47 -17.15 22.26 23.75
N PRO A 48 -17.01 23.54 24.16
CA PRO A 48 -15.74 24.11 24.57
C PRO A 48 -15.08 23.37 25.73
N GLU A 49 -15.88 22.85 26.67
CA GLU A 49 -15.40 22.10 27.83
C GLU A 49 -14.72 20.79 27.44
N ALA A 50 -15.24 20.10 26.41
CA ALA A 50 -14.65 18.87 25.88
C ALA A 50 -13.28 19.14 25.23
N VAL A 51 -13.20 20.20 24.43
CA VAL A 51 -11.94 20.66 23.79
C VAL A 51 -10.92 21.07 24.86
N GLN A 52 -11.35 21.78 25.90
CA GLN A 52 -10.49 22.20 26.99
C GLN A 52 -9.96 21.01 27.81
N ALA A 53 -10.81 20.03 28.13
CA ALA A 53 -10.39 18.82 28.83
C ALA A 53 -9.27 18.07 28.10
N TYR A 54 -9.35 18.04 26.76
CA TYR A 54 -8.30 17.44 25.93
C TYR A 54 -7.00 18.25 25.93
N LYS A 55 -7.08 19.59 25.85
CA LYS A 55 -5.92 20.48 26.01
C LYS A 55 -5.22 20.27 27.36
N ASP A 56 -5.99 20.15 28.43
CA ASP A 56 -5.48 19.98 29.79
C ASP A 56 -4.87 18.60 30.01
N TRP A 57 -5.40 17.56 29.36
CA TRP A 57 -4.75 16.24 29.33
C TRP A 57 -3.35 16.31 28.73
N TYR A 58 -3.18 16.97 27.58
CA TYR A 58 -1.88 17.08 26.95
C TYR A 58 -0.85 17.86 27.77
N LYS A 59 -1.27 18.95 28.42
CA LYS A 59 -0.39 19.75 29.30
C LYS A 59 0.16 18.96 30.50
N ARG A 60 -0.48 17.84 30.85
CA ARG A 60 -0.04 16.94 31.94
C ARG A 60 0.91 15.84 31.48
N MET A 61 1.14 15.67 30.17
CA MET A 61 2.07 14.65 29.68
C MET A 61 3.52 15.01 30.03
N PRO A 62 4.28 14.08 30.64
CA PRO A 62 5.69 14.33 30.97
C PRO A 62 6.55 14.43 29.70
N ASN A 63 7.66 15.16 29.81
CA ASN A 63 8.79 15.18 28.86
C ASN A 63 8.50 15.75 27.46
N LEU A 64 8.08 17.01 27.39
CA LEU A 64 8.20 17.83 26.17
C LEU A 64 9.64 18.38 25.97
N THR A 65 10.67 17.58 26.28
CA THR A 65 12.09 18.03 26.31
C THR A 65 12.92 17.56 25.12
N ASP A 66 12.37 16.71 24.25
CA ASP A 66 13.07 16.15 23.08
C ASP A 66 13.17 17.17 21.93
N SER A 67 14.04 16.88 20.95
CA SER A 67 14.35 17.78 19.83
C SER A 67 13.19 17.99 18.85
N PHE A 68 12.26 17.04 18.75
CA PHE A 68 11.05 17.13 17.93
C PHE A 68 9.91 16.38 18.64
N ILE A 69 8.77 17.04 18.83
CA ILE A 69 7.63 16.57 19.61
C ILE A 69 6.38 16.80 18.79
N THR A 70 5.55 15.77 18.67
CA THR A 70 4.23 15.86 18.07
C THR A 70 3.14 15.59 19.07
N ILE A 71 2.12 16.44 19.09
CA ILE A 71 0.87 16.25 19.81
C ILE A 71 -0.16 15.78 18.79
N ASN A 72 -0.56 14.50 18.84
CA ASN A 72 -1.52 13.95 17.87
C ASN A 72 -2.95 14.30 18.26
N THR A 73 -3.81 14.65 17.31
CA THR A 73 -5.22 15.04 17.61
C THR A 73 -6.26 14.13 16.96
N ASP A 74 -5.84 13.09 16.24
CA ASP A 74 -6.74 12.14 15.61
C ASP A 74 -7.27 11.07 16.61
N PRO A 75 -8.57 10.71 16.53
CA PRO A 75 -9.16 9.76 17.46
C PRO A 75 -8.77 8.31 17.14
N GLU A 76 -8.79 7.95 15.86
CA GLU A 76 -8.53 6.62 15.31
C GLU A 76 -8.15 6.72 13.84
N ASP A 77 -6.85 6.81 13.54
CA ASP A 77 -6.35 7.01 12.18
C ASP A 77 -7.07 8.15 11.42
N GLY A 78 -7.42 9.25 12.08
CA GLY A 78 -8.19 10.36 11.45
C GLY A 78 -9.60 10.00 10.95
N ARG A 79 -10.03 8.74 11.08
CA ARG A 79 -11.33 8.25 10.62
C ARG A 79 -12.41 8.66 11.61
N GLY A 80 -13.37 9.45 11.14
CA GLY A 80 -14.64 9.59 11.83
C GLY A 80 -15.39 8.26 11.79
N GLY A 81 -15.67 7.67 12.96
CA GLY A 81 -16.57 6.52 13.08
C GLY A 81 -18.03 6.86 12.79
N SER A 82 -18.89 5.85 12.73
CA SER A 82 -20.33 6.05 12.52
C SER A 82 -21.01 6.87 13.62
N ASP A 83 -20.40 6.96 14.78
CA ASP A 83 -20.82 7.80 15.91
C ASP A 83 -19.87 8.99 16.13
N ASP A 84 -19.04 9.36 15.16
CA ASP A 84 -18.25 10.59 15.25
C ASP A 84 -19.19 11.81 15.19
N PRO A 85 -19.26 12.65 16.23
CA PRO A 85 -20.19 13.77 16.21
C PRO A 85 -19.71 14.87 15.26
N LEU A 86 -20.48 15.08 14.19
CA LEU A 86 -20.37 16.26 13.34
C LEU A 86 -21.38 17.32 13.80
N PRO A 87 -20.99 18.61 13.82
CA PRO A 87 -21.94 19.69 14.09
C PRO A 87 -23.09 19.66 13.06
N PRO A 88 -24.36 19.50 13.49
CA PRO A 88 -25.48 19.17 12.59
C PRO A 88 -25.79 20.26 11.56
N ASN A 89 -25.45 21.52 11.85
CA ASN A 89 -25.70 22.67 10.97
C ASN A 89 -24.39 23.29 10.43
N GLY A 90 -23.27 22.58 10.55
CA GLY A 90 -21.95 23.18 10.43
C GLY A 90 -21.55 23.97 11.68
N PHE A 91 -20.30 24.40 11.73
CA PHE A 91 -19.69 25.09 12.87
C PHE A 91 -18.65 26.12 12.37
N GLN A 92 -18.43 27.19 13.13
CA GLN A 92 -17.46 28.26 12.79
C GLN A 92 -17.64 28.85 11.37
N GLY A 93 -18.89 29.01 10.92
CA GLY A 93 -19.21 29.62 9.62
C GLY A 93 -18.99 28.71 8.41
N ILE A 94 -18.66 27.43 8.62
CA ILE A 94 -18.52 26.44 7.54
C ILE A 94 -19.77 25.55 7.55
N ASN A 95 -20.49 25.52 6.43
CA ASN A 95 -21.64 24.64 6.24
C ASN A 95 -21.18 23.22 5.82
N ASN A 96 -22.00 22.21 6.12
CA ASN A 96 -21.79 20.82 5.72
C ASN A 96 -20.41 20.27 6.13
N TRP A 97 -20.09 20.33 7.42
CA TRP A 97 -18.85 19.75 7.97
C TRP A 97 -18.73 18.27 7.61
N ASN A 98 -17.51 17.83 7.35
CA ASN A 98 -17.15 16.43 7.27
C ASN A 98 -16.17 16.07 8.40
N ALA A 99 -15.82 14.79 8.52
CA ALA A 99 -14.89 14.34 9.55
C ALA A 99 -13.53 15.03 9.45
N SER A 100 -13.03 15.28 8.23
CA SER A 100 -11.77 16.00 8.03
C SER A 100 -11.84 17.43 8.59
N ASP A 101 -12.86 18.22 8.20
CA ASP A 101 -13.07 19.58 8.71
C ASP A 101 -13.06 19.62 10.24
N LYS A 102 -13.70 18.63 10.88
CA LYS A 102 -13.74 18.51 12.33
C LYS A 102 -12.36 18.32 12.97
N TRP A 103 -11.63 17.29 12.54
CA TRP A 103 -10.39 16.91 13.21
C TRP A 103 -9.26 17.90 12.94
N TRP A 104 -9.24 18.54 11.77
CA TRP A 104 -8.31 19.64 11.49
C TRP A 104 -8.68 20.93 12.22
N TYR A 105 -9.96 21.16 12.48
CA TYR A 105 -10.38 22.29 13.30
C TYR A 105 -9.88 22.06 14.72
N PHE A 106 -10.05 20.85 15.23
CA PHE A 106 -9.56 20.48 16.54
C PHE A 106 -8.03 20.64 16.64
N ALA A 107 -7.27 20.16 15.65
CA ALA A 107 -5.83 20.39 15.56
C ALA A 107 -5.47 21.89 15.62
N ASN A 108 -6.18 22.74 14.87
CA ASN A 108 -6.02 24.20 14.92
C ASN A 108 -6.34 24.78 16.30
N GLU A 109 -7.37 24.28 17.00
CA GLU A 109 -7.72 24.74 18.35
C GLU A 109 -6.65 24.38 19.38
N ILE A 110 -6.08 23.17 19.31
CA ILE A 110 -4.95 22.78 20.16
C ILE A 110 -3.72 23.64 19.83
N ALA A 111 -3.45 23.87 18.55
CA ALA A 111 -2.29 24.64 18.08
C ALA A 111 -2.23 26.09 18.58
N LYS A 112 -3.37 26.68 18.99
CA LYS A 112 -3.42 28.03 19.58
C LYS A 112 -2.71 28.14 20.93
N ASP A 113 -2.54 27.03 21.65
CA ASP A 113 -1.92 27.02 22.97
C ASP A 113 -0.37 26.95 22.90
N TYR A 114 0.20 26.86 21.69
CA TYR A 114 1.63 26.65 21.46
C TYR A 114 2.22 27.68 20.49
N ASP A 115 3.54 27.91 20.58
CA ASP A 115 4.23 28.83 19.68
C ASP A 115 4.17 28.34 18.23
N SER A 116 3.51 29.14 17.39
CA SER A 116 3.38 28.88 15.95
C SER A 116 4.70 28.85 15.16
N ASN A 117 5.79 29.36 15.74
CA ASN A 117 7.12 29.33 15.14
C ASN A 117 8.05 28.28 15.78
N SER A 118 7.53 27.45 16.68
CA SER A 118 8.31 26.35 17.25
C SER A 118 8.78 25.41 16.15
N THR A 119 10.08 25.12 16.14
CA THR A 119 10.67 24.08 15.30
C THR A 119 10.77 22.73 16.03
N LYS A 120 10.34 22.69 17.30
CA LYS A 120 10.47 21.51 18.17
C LYS A 120 9.12 20.89 18.51
N LEU A 121 8.03 21.65 18.49
CA LEU A 121 6.71 21.17 18.88
C LEU A 121 5.71 21.46 17.77
N HIS A 122 5.05 20.39 17.32
CA HIS A 122 4.03 20.45 16.29
C HIS A 122 2.76 19.75 16.75
N ILE A 123 1.61 20.22 16.26
CA ILE A 123 0.33 19.52 16.41
C ILE A 123 0.13 18.66 15.17
N ALA A 124 0.17 17.35 15.32
CA ALA A 124 0.04 16.43 14.22
C ALA A 124 -1.35 15.79 14.18
N ALA A 125 -1.78 15.40 12.99
CA ALA A 125 -2.93 14.53 12.81
C ALA A 125 -2.74 13.74 11.51
N LEU A 126 -3.35 12.56 11.46
CA LEU A 126 -3.38 11.72 10.27
C LEU A 126 -4.53 12.15 9.35
N ALA A 127 -4.25 12.38 8.07
CA ALA A 127 -5.28 12.47 7.03
C ALA A 127 -5.58 11.07 6.51
N TYR A 128 -6.28 10.27 7.31
CA TYR A 128 -6.55 8.85 7.05
C TYR A 128 -8.03 8.51 7.23
N GLY A 129 -8.46 7.44 6.56
CA GLY A 129 -9.78 6.86 6.69
C GLY A 129 -10.47 6.71 5.34
N ASP A 130 -11.08 5.55 5.12
CA ASP A 130 -11.82 5.30 3.88
C ASP A 130 -13.05 6.21 3.78
N GLY A 131 -13.48 6.48 2.55
CA GLY A 131 -14.61 7.31 2.21
C GLY A 131 -14.18 8.58 1.47
N ALA A 132 -15.15 9.20 0.79
CA ALA A 132 -14.91 10.34 -0.09
C ALA A 132 -14.55 11.65 0.64
N THR A 133 -14.64 11.69 1.98
CA THR A 133 -14.53 12.95 2.74
C THR A 133 -13.52 12.94 3.89
N ASN A 134 -13.06 11.78 4.34
CA ASN A 134 -12.30 11.66 5.58
C ASN A 134 -10.89 12.23 5.49
N THR A 135 -10.28 12.20 4.29
CA THR A 135 -8.91 12.67 4.06
C THR A 135 -8.83 13.96 3.23
N LEU A 136 -9.98 14.61 3.01
CA LEU A 136 -10.04 15.87 2.28
C LEU A 136 -9.19 16.93 2.97
N VAL A 137 -8.57 17.80 2.19
CA VAL A 137 -8.01 19.04 2.73
C VAL A 137 -9.15 19.84 3.40
N PRO A 138 -8.97 20.35 4.64
CA PRO A 138 -10.02 21.08 5.33
C PRO A 138 -10.38 22.37 4.59
N LYS A 139 -11.63 22.82 4.73
CA LYS A 139 -12.14 24.02 4.04
C LYS A 139 -11.59 25.35 4.58
N PHE A 140 -10.66 25.29 5.52
CA PHE A 140 -10.03 26.43 6.18
C PHE A 140 -8.51 26.24 6.25
N PRO A 141 -7.75 27.33 6.38
CA PRO A 141 -6.30 27.25 6.48
C PRO A 141 -5.87 26.60 7.81
N LEU A 142 -4.82 25.77 7.74
CA LEU A 142 -4.15 25.23 8.92
C LEU A 142 -3.24 26.27 9.58
N LYS A 143 -3.11 26.19 10.91
CA LYS A 143 -2.10 26.95 11.67
C LYS A 143 -0.69 26.49 11.29
N LYS A 144 0.30 27.39 11.36
CA LYS A 144 1.68 27.11 10.94
C LYS A 144 2.36 25.96 11.68
N ASN A 145 1.99 25.74 12.94
CA ASN A 145 2.51 24.66 13.79
C ASN A 145 1.63 23.39 13.74
N VAL A 146 0.62 23.34 12.86
CA VAL A 146 -0.06 22.07 12.54
C VAL A 146 0.75 21.35 11.46
N PHE A 147 1.10 20.11 11.72
CA PHE A 147 1.93 19.25 10.89
C PHE A 147 1.10 18.08 10.38
N PRO A 148 0.49 18.19 9.19
CA PRO A 148 -0.34 17.12 8.68
C PRO A 148 0.53 15.94 8.24
N VAL A 149 0.11 14.72 8.59
CA VAL A 149 0.69 13.48 8.06
C VAL A 149 -0.34 12.84 7.15
N ILE A 150 -0.03 12.74 5.86
CA ILE A 150 -0.98 12.27 4.84
C ILE A 150 -0.73 10.81 4.47
N ILE A 151 -1.79 10.08 4.11
CA ILE A 151 -1.74 8.66 3.75
C ILE A 151 -2.26 8.44 2.33
N PRO A 152 -1.50 8.87 1.33
CA PRO A 152 -2.00 8.91 -0.05
C PRO A 152 -2.11 7.52 -0.69
N TYR A 153 -1.32 6.55 -0.20
CA TYR A 153 -1.17 5.23 -0.82
C TYR A 153 -1.89 4.09 -0.06
N ALA A 154 -2.75 4.36 0.91
CA ALA A 154 -3.60 3.34 1.51
C ALA A 154 -4.81 3.95 2.24
N PHE A 155 -5.85 3.14 2.47
CA PHE A 155 -6.95 3.44 3.39
C PHE A 155 -7.64 4.80 3.21
N GLN A 156 -7.71 5.30 1.98
CA GLN A 156 -8.42 6.52 1.62
C GLN A 156 -8.90 6.47 0.17
N THR A 157 -10.04 7.09 -0.11
CA THR A 157 -10.63 7.13 -1.47
C THR A 157 -11.01 8.53 -1.95
N ALA A 158 -10.67 9.56 -1.16
CA ALA A 158 -11.01 10.95 -1.43
C ALA A 158 -10.18 11.54 -2.59
N TYR A 159 -8.91 11.12 -2.72
CA TYR A 159 -7.97 11.61 -3.72
C TYR A 159 -7.22 10.48 -4.43
N LEU A 160 -6.69 10.77 -5.61
CA LEU A 160 -5.54 10.00 -6.11
C LEU A 160 -4.29 10.30 -5.27
N PRO A 161 -3.30 9.39 -5.19
CA PRO A 161 -2.20 9.55 -4.25
C PRO A 161 -1.38 10.82 -4.50
N LYS A 162 -0.98 11.06 -5.75
CA LYS A 162 -0.26 12.29 -6.13
C LYS A 162 -1.12 13.54 -6.07
N GLU A 163 -2.43 13.41 -6.30
CA GLU A 163 -3.36 14.53 -6.15
C GLU A 163 -3.44 14.95 -4.69
N MET A 164 -3.60 14.00 -3.77
CA MET A 164 -3.63 14.24 -2.33
C MET A 164 -2.40 15.05 -1.91
N ILE A 165 -1.21 14.57 -2.27
CA ILE A 165 0.06 15.24 -1.95
C ILE A 165 0.05 16.69 -2.46
N ARG A 166 -0.34 16.93 -3.72
CA ARG A 166 -0.38 18.30 -4.29
C ARG A 166 -1.43 19.19 -3.63
N LYS A 167 -2.62 18.65 -3.33
CA LYS A 167 -3.72 19.38 -2.68
C LYS A 167 -3.34 19.79 -1.26
N TRP A 168 -2.75 18.87 -0.50
CA TRP A 168 -2.26 19.11 0.85
C TRP A 168 -1.10 20.09 0.87
N HIS A 169 -0.14 19.95 -0.05
CA HIS A 169 0.95 20.91 -0.23
C HIS A 169 0.42 22.34 -0.48
N ALA A 170 -0.56 22.49 -1.37
CA ALA A 170 -1.14 23.78 -1.71
C ALA A 170 -1.88 24.46 -0.53
N ASN A 171 -2.31 23.70 0.48
CA ASN A 171 -3.07 24.21 1.63
C ASN A 171 -2.29 24.22 2.95
N THR A 172 -1.04 23.75 2.94
CA THR A 172 -0.18 23.70 4.12
C THR A 172 0.88 24.78 3.99
N ALA A 173 0.93 25.71 4.95
CA ALA A 173 1.89 26.82 4.92
C ALA A 173 3.33 26.41 5.27
N GLY A 174 3.55 25.14 5.59
CA GLY A 174 4.82 24.59 6.05
C GLY A 174 5.02 23.14 5.60
N ASN A 175 5.87 22.42 6.31
CA ASN A 175 6.17 21.04 5.98
C ASN A 175 5.03 20.10 6.38
N MET A 176 4.97 18.96 5.70
CA MET A 176 4.05 17.88 6.02
C MET A 176 4.77 16.52 6.04
N GLY A 177 4.16 15.54 6.68
CA GLY A 177 4.61 14.17 6.69
C GLY A 177 3.82 13.29 5.74
N ILE A 178 4.39 12.15 5.39
CA ILE A 178 3.68 11.05 4.75
C ILE A 178 3.72 9.82 5.64
N TYR A 179 2.67 9.02 5.64
CA TYR A 179 2.67 7.65 6.12
C TYR A 179 2.44 6.74 4.92
N ASP A 180 3.34 5.79 4.68
CA ASP A 180 3.28 4.87 3.57
C ASP A 180 3.46 3.40 3.99
N TYR A 181 2.96 2.48 3.17
CA TYR A 181 2.90 1.04 3.40
C TYR A 181 3.76 0.31 2.38
N TRP A 182 4.92 -0.19 2.81
CA TRP A 182 5.93 -0.71 1.88
C TRP A 182 5.97 -2.24 1.84
N ASN A 183 5.93 -2.91 2.99
CA ASN A 183 5.92 -4.36 3.03
C ASN A 183 5.37 -4.94 4.34
N ILE A 184 4.13 -4.60 4.70
CA ILE A 184 3.58 -5.05 5.99
C ILE A 184 3.35 -6.57 5.98
N THR A 185 3.71 -7.24 7.07
CA THR A 185 3.67 -8.71 7.19
C THR A 185 2.25 -9.28 6.99
N GLN A 186 1.24 -8.53 7.39
CA GLN A 186 -0.17 -8.86 7.26
C GLN A 186 -0.60 -9.03 5.79
N TRP A 187 0.01 -8.26 4.89
CA TRP A 187 -0.31 -8.24 3.46
C TRP A 187 0.64 -9.12 2.65
N SER A 188 1.94 -8.98 2.91
CA SER A 188 2.99 -9.68 2.18
C SER A 188 3.17 -11.13 2.62
N LEU A 189 2.57 -11.51 3.75
CA LEU A 189 2.83 -12.78 4.42
C LEU A 189 4.32 -12.96 4.81
N GLY A 190 5.05 -11.85 4.97
CA GLY A 190 6.49 -11.84 5.21
C GLY A 190 7.34 -12.12 3.96
N LEU A 191 6.74 -12.10 2.76
CA LEU A 191 7.42 -12.30 1.48
C LEU A 191 7.89 -10.95 0.87
N PRO A 192 8.74 -10.97 -0.17
CA PRO A 192 9.11 -9.76 -0.88
C PRO A 192 7.93 -9.14 -1.65
N GLN A 193 7.77 -7.83 -1.57
CA GLN A 193 6.66 -7.10 -2.22
C GLN A 193 6.97 -5.66 -2.61
N PHE A 194 8.19 -5.17 -2.31
CA PHE A 194 8.52 -3.77 -2.47
C PHE A 194 9.48 -3.50 -3.63
N ASN A 195 9.11 -2.58 -4.51
CA ASN A 195 9.97 -2.16 -5.61
C ASN A 195 10.95 -1.06 -5.19
N ILE A 196 12.18 -1.45 -4.86
CA ILE A 196 13.25 -0.52 -4.47
C ILE A 196 13.60 0.52 -5.56
N TYR A 197 13.37 0.23 -6.83
CA TYR A 197 13.71 1.14 -7.92
C TYR A 197 12.77 2.36 -7.98
N ASN A 198 11.62 2.30 -7.32
CA ASN A 198 10.67 3.42 -7.25
C ASN A 198 11.06 4.47 -6.18
N ILE A 199 11.93 4.13 -5.23
CA ILE A 199 12.29 5.01 -4.10
C ILE A 199 12.79 6.39 -4.57
N PRO A 200 13.75 6.51 -5.52
CA PRO A 200 14.27 7.83 -5.91
C PRO A 200 13.18 8.74 -6.51
N LYS A 201 12.28 8.15 -7.31
CA LYS A 201 11.13 8.88 -7.90
C LYS A 201 10.18 9.37 -6.81
N LEU A 202 9.86 8.52 -5.83
CA LEU A 202 8.98 8.87 -4.70
C LEU A 202 9.60 9.98 -3.85
N LEU A 203 10.84 9.81 -3.38
CA LEU A 203 11.51 10.81 -2.54
C LEU A 203 11.66 12.17 -3.24
N SER A 204 11.99 12.17 -4.53
CA SER A 204 12.06 13.41 -5.32
C SER A 204 10.69 14.11 -5.41
N PHE A 205 9.63 13.33 -5.67
CA PHE A 205 8.27 13.87 -5.73
C PHE A 205 7.82 14.40 -4.37
N TRP A 206 8.03 13.64 -3.29
CA TRP A 206 7.71 14.02 -1.91
C TRP A 206 8.44 15.30 -1.50
N ARG A 207 9.74 15.38 -1.73
CA ARG A 207 10.55 16.58 -1.43
C ARG A 207 10.07 17.82 -2.18
N THR A 208 9.71 17.68 -3.46
CA THR A 208 9.19 18.79 -4.28
C THR A 208 7.84 19.31 -3.78
N ASN A 209 7.10 18.50 -3.01
CA ASN A 209 5.82 18.87 -2.41
C ASN A 209 5.95 19.06 -0.89
N ALA A 210 7.10 19.51 -0.38
CA ALA A 210 7.34 19.82 1.04
C ALA A 210 7.03 18.68 2.03
N ILE A 211 7.12 17.43 1.59
CA ILE A 211 7.15 16.28 2.50
C ILE A 211 8.57 16.19 3.08
N ASN A 212 8.69 16.30 4.39
CA ASN A 212 9.98 16.22 5.10
C ASN A 212 10.01 15.17 6.22
N CYS A 213 8.91 14.42 6.38
CA CYS A 213 8.78 13.31 7.29
C CYS A 213 8.19 12.12 6.55
N ILE A 214 8.72 10.93 6.80
CA ILE A 214 8.20 9.68 6.26
C ILE A 214 8.00 8.72 7.44
N GLN A 215 6.76 8.30 7.65
CA GLN A 215 6.39 7.19 8.51
C GLN A 215 6.20 5.97 7.60
N GLN A 216 6.89 4.88 7.89
CA GLN A 216 6.84 3.67 7.08
C GLN A 216 6.26 2.53 7.89
N GLU A 217 5.12 2.01 7.46
CA GLU A 217 4.65 0.73 7.94
C GLU A 217 5.12 -0.38 7.01
N THR A 218 5.87 -1.30 7.60
CA THR A 218 6.58 -2.34 6.89
C THR A 218 6.99 -3.41 7.90
N THR A 219 7.36 -4.59 7.42
CA THR A 219 7.98 -5.64 8.24
C THR A 219 9.34 -5.18 8.77
N ASP A 220 9.65 -5.48 10.04
CA ASP A 220 10.97 -5.25 10.64
C ASP A 220 11.88 -6.48 10.41
N ALA A 221 12.09 -6.83 9.15
CA ALA A 221 12.74 -8.09 8.79
C ALA A 221 13.85 -7.91 7.76
N GLY A 222 15.00 -8.51 8.02
CA GLY A 222 16.16 -8.48 7.15
C GLY A 222 15.94 -9.22 5.82
N GLY A 223 15.16 -10.30 5.83
CA GLY A 223 14.88 -11.12 4.65
C GLY A 223 14.23 -10.33 3.52
N PRO A 224 12.96 -9.91 3.68
CA PRO A 224 12.25 -9.20 2.61
C PRO A 224 12.67 -7.74 2.44
N THR A 225 13.13 -7.06 3.51
CA THR A 225 13.28 -5.59 3.52
C THR A 225 14.65 -5.08 3.95
N GLY A 226 15.61 -5.93 4.35
CA GLY A 226 16.91 -5.45 4.83
C GLY A 226 17.68 -4.63 3.79
N HIS A 227 17.68 -5.07 2.52
CA HIS A 227 18.30 -4.36 1.42
C HIS A 227 17.59 -3.03 1.11
N MET A 228 16.26 -3.03 1.15
CA MET A 228 15.43 -1.84 1.00
C MET A 228 15.78 -0.81 2.08
N PHE A 229 15.80 -1.21 3.35
CA PHE A 229 16.05 -0.31 4.48
C PHE A 229 17.39 0.41 4.42
N TRP A 230 18.45 -0.29 4.03
CA TRP A 230 19.75 0.36 3.88
C TRP A 230 19.70 1.41 2.76
N LEU A 231 19.10 1.07 1.61
CA LEU A 231 19.02 1.98 0.47
C LEU A 231 18.16 3.21 0.76
N THR A 232 17.01 3.00 1.39
CA THR A 232 16.06 4.06 1.72
C THR A 232 16.66 4.99 2.75
N GLY A 233 17.29 4.46 3.81
CA GLY A 233 17.97 5.27 4.82
C GLY A 233 19.08 6.16 4.23
N GLN A 234 19.83 5.65 3.24
CA GLN A 234 20.85 6.47 2.55
C GLN A 234 20.25 7.61 1.72
N LEU A 235 19.14 7.33 1.01
CA LEU A 235 18.48 8.29 0.12
C LEU A 235 17.59 9.28 0.87
N GLU A 236 17.00 8.90 2.00
CA GLU A 236 16.25 9.79 2.89
C GLU A 236 17.18 10.81 3.56
N PHE A 237 18.40 10.38 3.91
CA PHE A 237 19.43 11.30 4.40
C PHE A 237 19.92 12.26 3.30
N ASP A 238 20.11 11.76 2.07
CA ASP A 238 20.56 12.57 0.94
C ASP A 238 19.95 12.07 -0.38
N THR A 239 18.88 12.75 -0.81
CA THR A 239 18.14 12.40 -2.03
C THR A 239 18.90 12.71 -3.32
N THR A 240 20.11 13.29 -3.24
CA THR A 240 20.95 13.58 -4.42
C THR A 240 21.87 12.41 -4.78
N LYS A 241 22.01 11.43 -3.89
CA LYS A 241 22.83 10.24 -4.14
C LYS A 241 22.26 9.41 -5.29
N ASN A 242 23.16 8.81 -6.07
CA ASN A 242 22.80 7.93 -7.17
C ASN A 242 22.39 6.54 -6.64
N PHE A 243 21.16 6.12 -6.97
CA PHE A 243 20.60 4.84 -6.54
C PHE A 243 21.47 3.64 -6.95
N ASP A 244 21.86 3.55 -8.22
CA ASP A 244 22.61 2.39 -8.74
C ASP A 244 23.98 2.24 -8.06
N THR A 245 24.64 3.37 -7.76
CA THR A 245 25.90 3.41 -7.03
C THR A 245 25.74 2.92 -5.60
N LEU A 246 24.68 3.37 -4.91
CA LEU A 246 24.36 2.91 -3.55
C LEU A 246 24.02 1.43 -3.52
N TYR A 247 23.20 0.97 -4.46
CA TYR A 247 22.79 -0.42 -4.55
C TYR A 247 23.98 -1.33 -4.87
N HIS A 248 24.84 -0.95 -5.81
CA HIS A 248 26.08 -1.66 -6.07
C HIS A 248 26.96 -1.72 -4.81
N LYS A 249 27.12 -0.60 -4.10
CA LYS A 249 27.89 -0.55 -2.85
C LYS A 249 27.33 -1.49 -1.78
N TYR A 250 26.01 -1.47 -1.55
CA TYR A 250 25.36 -2.40 -0.62
C TYR A 250 25.69 -3.85 -0.97
N LEU A 251 25.53 -4.21 -2.25
CA LEU A 251 25.75 -5.57 -2.72
C LEU A 251 27.21 -6.01 -2.54
N THR A 252 28.18 -5.15 -2.86
CA THR A 252 29.61 -5.47 -2.71
C THR A 252 30.04 -5.53 -1.25
N ASP A 253 29.56 -4.60 -0.41
CA ASP A 253 29.91 -4.55 1.02
C ASP A 253 29.31 -5.74 1.79
N CYS A 254 28.09 -6.16 1.44
CA CYS A 254 27.42 -7.26 2.12
C CYS A 254 27.86 -8.63 1.61
N PHE A 255 28.09 -8.79 0.30
CA PHE A 255 28.21 -10.11 -0.34
C PHE A 255 29.53 -10.33 -1.08
N GLY A 256 30.44 -9.34 -1.12
CA GLY A 256 31.75 -9.49 -1.76
C GLY A 256 31.64 -10.02 -3.18
N ASN A 257 32.38 -11.07 -3.52
CA ASN A 257 32.34 -11.70 -4.85
C ASN A 257 30.96 -12.32 -5.22
N GLY A 258 30.11 -12.62 -4.23
CA GLY A 258 28.75 -13.12 -4.43
C GLY A 258 27.75 -12.04 -4.88
N TRP A 259 28.17 -10.78 -5.02
CA TRP A 259 27.25 -9.66 -5.26
C TRP A 259 26.37 -9.80 -6.52
N LYS A 260 26.86 -10.42 -7.60
CA LYS A 260 26.12 -10.54 -8.87
C LYS A 260 24.89 -11.45 -8.75
N PRO A 261 25.00 -12.70 -8.28
CA PRO A 261 23.82 -13.53 -8.00
C PRO A 261 22.86 -12.86 -7.01
N MET A 262 23.38 -12.21 -5.96
CA MET A 262 22.53 -11.49 -5.00
C MET A 262 21.76 -10.33 -5.65
N LYS A 263 22.39 -9.60 -6.59
CA LYS A 263 21.70 -8.58 -7.38
C LYS A 263 20.55 -9.19 -8.20
N ASN A 264 20.78 -10.31 -8.87
CA ASN A 264 19.74 -10.96 -9.66
C ASN A 264 18.52 -11.31 -8.80
N MET A 265 18.76 -11.83 -7.60
CA MET A 265 17.72 -12.19 -6.65
C MET A 265 16.93 -10.97 -6.18
N PHE A 266 17.60 -9.95 -5.65
CA PHE A 266 16.92 -8.74 -5.15
C PHE A 266 16.25 -7.93 -6.26
N ASP A 267 16.80 -7.92 -7.48
CA ASP A 267 16.16 -7.31 -8.64
C ASP A 267 14.84 -7.99 -8.97
N ARG A 268 14.81 -9.33 -8.98
CA ARG A 268 13.56 -10.06 -9.18
C ARG A 268 12.58 -9.79 -8.06
N TRP A 269 13.00 -9.89 -6.81
CA TRP A 269 12.12 -9.58 -5.67
C TRP A 269 11.51 -8.19 -5.74
N SER A 270 12.25 -7.21 -6.29
CA SER A 270 11.80 -5.82 -6.38
C SER A 270 10.93 -5.53 -7.61
N LEU A 271 11.32 -6.07 -8.77
CA LEU A 271 10.69 -5.72 -10.05
C LEU A 271 9.62 -6.72 -10.46
N ASN A 272 9.78 -7.99 -10.10
CA ASN A 272 8.98 -9.08 -10.62
C ASN A 272 9.00 -10.31 -9.71
N TYR A 273 8.53 -10.17 -8.46
CA TYR A 273 8.45 -11.29 -7.53
C TYR A 273 7.34 -12.25 -7.94
N GLN A 274 7.69 -13.51 -8.16
CA GLN A 274 6.84 -14.58 -8.69
C GLN A 274 6.47 -15.64 -7.66
N TYR A 275 6.23 -15.24 -6.40
CA TYR A 275 5.75 -16.11 -5.32
C TYR A 275 6.53 -17.45 -5.23
N ASN A 276 5.83 -18.56 -5.48
CA ASN A 276 6.34 -19.93 -5.33
C ASN A 276 7.50 -20.21 -6.29
N GLN A 277 7.51 -19.60 -7.48
CA GLN A 277 8.52 -19.80 -8.50
C GLN A 277 9.84 -19.13 -8.10
N ASP A 278 9.77 -18.00 -7.39
CA ASP A 278 10.97 -17.29 -6.93
C ASP A 278 11.80 -18.09 -5.92
N VAL A 279 11.20 -19.07 -5.23
CA VAL A 279 11.96 -19.99 -4.36
C VAL A 279 13.07 -20.68 -5.15
N ASN A 280 12.76 -21.25 -6.32
CA ASN A 280 13.75 -21.98 -7.11
C ASN A 280 14.85 -21.05 -7.64
N PHE A 281 14.47 -19.87 -8.13
CA PHE A 281 15.43 -18.89 -8.62
C PHE A 281 16.33 -18.36 -7.51
N SER A 282 15.75 -18.08 -6.34
CA SER A 282 16.49 -17.59 -5.17
C SER A 282 17.45 -18.66 -4.63
N LEU A 283 17.04 -19.93 -4.59
CA LEU A 283 17.93 -21.04 -4.21
C LEU A 283 19.15 -21.13 -5.14
N LYS A 284 18.95 -20.95 -6.46
CA LYS A 284 20.04 -20.95 -7.44
C LYS A 284 20.98 -19.76 -7.25
N ASP A 285 20.45 -18.54 -7.11
CA ASP A 285 21.29 -17.36 -6.88
C ASP A 285 22.07 -17.46 -5.56
N LEU A 286 21.46 -18.00 -4.50
CA LEU A 286 22.14 -18.23 -3.23
C LEU A 286 23.24 -19.29 -3.34
N LYS A 287 23.05 -20.32 -4.17
CA LYS A 287 24.09 -21.31 -4.46
C LYS A 287 25.27 -20.64 -5.16
N ASP A 288 25.00 -19.91 -6.23
CA ASP A 288 26.05 -19.23 -7.02
C ASP A 288 26.76 -18.15 -6.17
N ALA A 289 26.05 -17.45 -5.28
CA ALA A 289 26.64 -16.52 -4.33
C ALA A 289 27.53 -17.22 -3.30
N THR A 290 27.08 -18.37 -2.76
CA THR A 290 27.84 -19.18 -1.80
C THR A 290 29.16 -19.66 -2.42
N ASP A 291 29.09 -20.17 -3.66
CA ASP A 291 30.26 -20.70 -4.37
C ASP A 291 31.31 -19.62 -4.69
N ALA A 292 30.91 -18.34 -4.68
CA ALA A 292 31.78 -17.20 -4.97
C ALA A 292 32.50 -16.62 -3.74
N VAL A 293 32.13 -17.02 -2.52
CA VAL A 293 32.66 -16.43 -1.27
C VAL A 293 33.39 -17.45 -0.40
N VAL A 294 34.16 -16.96 0.56
CA VAL A 294 34.87 -17.82 1.52
C VAL A 294 33.86 -18.39 2.53
N ILE A 295 33.78 -19.72 2.60
CA ILE A 295 32.95 -20.44 3.58
C ILE A 295 33.30 -19.97 5.00
N ASN A 296 32.27 -19.73 5.83
CA ASN A 296 32.37 -19.16 7.19
C ASN A 296 32.85 -17.70 7.27
N GLY A 297 33.13 -17.04 6.14
CA GLY A 297 33.42 -15.61 6.08
C GLY A 297 32.18 -14.74 6.37
N PRO A 298 32.35 -13.42 6.60
CA PRO A 298 31.24 -12.50 6.87
C PRO A 298 30.16 -12.49 5.78
N GLU A 299 30.56 -12.49 4.51
CA GLU A 299 29.67 -12.53 3.35
C GLU A 299 28.88 -13.84 3.30
N TRP A 300 29.57 -14.96 3.55
CA TRP A 300 28.94 -16.27 3.59
C TRP A 300 27.88 -16.37 4.69
N LYS A 301 28.14 -15.79 5.88
CA LYS A 301 27.16 -15.78 6.97
C LYS A 301 25.89 -15.03 6.60
N ARG A 302 26.00 -13.88 5.93
CA ARG A 302 24.84 -13.12 5.43
C ARG A 302 24.08 -13.88 4.34
N ILE A 303 24.80 -14.58 3.46
CA ILE A 303 24.18 -15.47 2.47
C ILE A 303 23.44 -16.61 3.19
N ASN A 304 24.00 -17.16 4.26
CA ASN A 304 23.38 -18.22 5.04
C ASN A 304 22.11 -17.75 5.78
N ASP A 305 22.08 -16.51 6.27
CA ASP A 305 20.85 -15.89 6.76
C ASP A 305 19.77 -15.88 5.65
N LEU A 306 20.13 -15.48 4.43
CA LEU A 306 19.18 -15.47 3.32
C LEU A 306 18.74 -16.88 2.87
N LYS A 307 19.57 -17.93 3.07
CA LYS A 307 19.15 -19.34 2.87
C LYS A 307 18.02 -19.73 3.82
N ALA A 308 18.15 -19.38 5.10
CA ALA A 308 17.09 -19.61 6.09
C ALA A 308 15.79 -18.87 5.70
N TYR A 309 15.91 -17.62 5.24
CA TYR A 309 14.74 -16.88 4.75
C TYR A 309 14.09 -17.50 3.50
N VAL A 310 14.88 -17.97 2.54
CA VAL A 310 14.34 -18.64 1.34
C VAL A 310 13.70 -19.99 1.68
N HIS A 311 14.15 -20.67 2.75
CA HIS A 311 13.45 -21.84 3.28
C HIS A 311 12.05 -21.45 3.82
N PHE A 312 11.95 -20.37 4.59
CA PHE A 312 10.66 -19.81 5.00
C PHE A 312 9.76 -19.52 3.79
N MET A 313 10.29 -18.88 2.73
CA MET A 313 9.53 -18.63 1.49
C MET A 313 9.01 -19.94 0.86
N LYS A 314 9.82 -21.00 0.87
CA LYS A 314 9.42 -22.34 0.41
C LYS A 314 8.28 -22.91 1.25
N LEU A 315 8.34 -22.82 2.58
CA LEU A 315 7.28 -23.30 3.46
C LEU A 315 5.97 -22.53 3.23
N MET A 316 6.06 -21.20 3.05
CA MET A 316 4.92 -20.36 2.69
C MET A 316 4.31 -20.74 1.34
N ALA A 317 5.15 -21.04 0.33
CA ALA A 317 4.71 -21.50 -0.98
C ALA A 317 4.00 -22.87 -0.94
N GLN A 318 4.36 -23.72 0.02
CA GLN A 318 3.78 -25.05 0.24
C GLN A 318 2.58 -25.04 1.20
N ARG A 319 2.21 -23.87 1.74
CA ARG A 319 1.08 -23.71 2.63
C ARG A 319 -0.21 -24.09 1.90
N ASN A 320 -1.03 -24.91 2.57
CA ASN A 320 -2.32 -25.37 2.06
C ASN A 320 -3.46 -25.18 3.07
N GLY A 321 -3.22 -24.36 4.11
CA GLY A 321 -4.19 -24.08 5.18
C GLY A 321 -4.35 -25.18 6.22
N THR A 322 -3.62 -26.30 6.11
CA THR A 322 -3.63 -27.33 7.16
C THR A 322 -2.77 -26.94 8.34
N GLN A 323 -3.21 -27.27 9.56
CA GLN A 323 -2.47 -26.94 10.79
C GLN A 323 -1.04 -27.51 10.76
N SER A 324 -0.84 -28.76 10.32
CA SER A 324 0.50 -29.36 10.23
C SER A 324 1.48 -28.56 9.35
N LYS A 325 0.99 -27.95 8.25
CA LYS A 325 1.81 -27.07 7.42
C LYS A 325 2.08 -25.72 8.09
N ASN A 326 1.07 -25.16 8.77
CA ASN A 326 1.24 -23.93 9.52
C ASN A 326 2.19 -24.11 10.72
N ASP A 327 2.12 -25.25 11.42
CA ASP A 327 3.04 -25.62 12.50
C ASP A 327 4.48 -25.64 11.99
N SER A 328 4.71 -26.22 10.80
CA SER A 328 6.06 -26.25 10.20
C SER A 328 6.59 -24.84 9.92
N ILE A 329 5.73 -23.92 9.48
CA ILE A 329 6.07 -22.51 9.28
C ILE A 329 6.41 -21.85 10.62
N TYR A 330 5.59 -22.06 11.65
CA TYR A 330 5.86 -21.53 12.99
C TYR A 330 7.19 -22.05 13.54
N GLN A 331 7.44 -23.36 13.48
CA GLN A 331 8.70 -23.94 13.98
C GLN A 331 9.91 -23.34 13.27
N ASP A 332 9.85 -23.16 11.94
CA ASP A 332 10.91 -22.52 11.18
C ASP A 332 11.13 -21.06 11.62
N VAL A 333 10.08 -20.24 11.62
CA VAL A 333 10.15 -18.81 11.99
C VAL A 333 10.72 -18.60 13.39
N TYR A 334 10.37 -19.45 14.36
CA TYR A 334 10.94 -19.37 15.71
C TYR A 334 12.39 -19.85 15.78
N SER A 335 12.76 -20.83 14.95
CA SER A 335 14.14 -21.34 14.89
C SER A 335 15.14 -20.37 14.23
N ILE A 336 14.63 -19.37 13.49
CA ILE A 336 15.42 -18.31 12.84
C ILE A 336 15.15 -16.91 13.42
N HIS A 337 14.42 -16.83 14.54
CA HIS A 337 13.98 -15.56 15.15
C HIS A 337 15.15 -14.62 15.49
N GLN A 338 16.21 -15.15 16.07
CA GLN A 338 17.46 -14.46 16.42
C GLN A 338 18.18 -13.84 15.21
N ARG A 339 17.86 -14.28 13.99
CA ARG A 339 18.43 -13.72 12.74
C ARG A 339 17.62 -12.55 12.19
N MET A 340 16.45 -12.26 12.77
CA MET A 340 15.55 -11.17 12.35
C MET A 340 15.18 -11.22 10.85
N LEU A 341 15.08 -12.42 10.27
CA LEU A 341 14.81 -12.56 8.83
C LEU A 341 13.33 -12.50 8.48
N VAL A 342 12.47 -12.76 9.47
CA VAL A 342 11.02 -12.71 9.37
C VAL A 342 10.51 -12.04 10.64
N GLN A 343 9.50 -11.16 10.52
CA GLN A 343 8.88 -10.52 11.67
C GLN A 343 7.94 -11.50 12.38
N THR A 344 8.49 -12.32 13.30
CA THR A 344 7.76 -13.39 14.00
C THR A 344 6.43 -12.92 14.61
N VAL A 345 6.45 -11.80 15.36
CA VAL A 345 5.24 -11.23 15.98
C VAL A 345 4.20 -10.79 14.94
N GLY A 346 4.63 -10.40 13.74
CA GLY A 346 3.72 -10.02 12.65
C GLY A 346 2.97 -11.21 12.05
N LEU A 347 3.52 -12.43 12.20
CA LEU A 347 2.90 -13.67 11.74
C LEU A 347 2.03 -14.33 12.81
N THR A 348 2.33 -14.14 14.10
CA THR A 348 1.56 -14.73 15.20
C THR A 348 0.12 -14.21 15.20
N GLY A 349 -0.85 -15.14 15.25
CA GLY A 349 -2.27 -14.80 15.30
C GLY A 349 -2.87 -14.38 13.96
N GLN A 350 -2.11 -14.44 12.87
CA GLN A 350 -2.64 -14.19 11.54
C GLN A 350 -3.63 -15.29 11.15
N HIS A 351 -4.81 -14.86 10.69
CA HIS A 351 -5.91 -15.75 10.29
C HIS A 351 -5.49 -16.81 9.27
N TYR A 352 -4.46 -16.52 8.46
CA TYR A 352 -3.96 -17.40 7.42
C TYR A 352 -2.96 -18.46 7.93
N LEU A 353 -2.40 -18.32 9.14
CA LEU A 353 -1.60 -19.34 9.82
C LEU A 353 -2.36 -20.04 10.95
N GLY A 354 -3.47 -19.47 11.42
CA GLY A 354 -4.19 -20.02 12.56
C GLY A 354 -3.39 -19.89 13.87
N PRO A 355 -3.79 -20.62 14.92
CA PRO A 355 -3.09 -20.58 16.20
C PRO A 355 -1.68 -21.16 16.10
N ASP A 356 -0.80 -20.71 16.97
CA ASP A 356 0.55 -21.23 17.12
C ASP A 356 0.55 -22.65 17.72
N PRO A 357 1.49 -23.54 17.32
CA PRO A 357 1.62 -24.85 17.92
C PRO A 357 2.08 -24.73 19.37
N GLN A 358 1.62 -25.64 20.23
CA GLN A 358 2.09 -25.74 21.61
C GLN A 358 2.66 -27.15 21.87
N PRO A 359 3.94 -27.29 22.30
CA PRO A 359 4.91 -26.22 22.54
C PRO A 359 5.57 -25.69 21.25
N ILE A 360 5.96 -24.43 21.26
CA ILE A 360 6.89 -23.85 20.27
C ILE A 360 8.31 -24.29 20.64
N SER A 361 9.09 -24.76 19.67
CA SER A 361 10.49 -25.12 19.89
C SER A 361 11.34 -23.90 20.21
N ASP A 362 12.21 -23.99 21.21
CA ASP A 362 13.24 -23.00 21.51
C ASP A 362 14.52 -23.19 20.68
N HIS A 363 14.62 -24.30 19.94
CA HIS A 363 15.77 -24.63 19.11
C HIS A 363 16.02 -23.56 18.05
N GLN A 364 17.25 -23.05 18.03
CA GLN A 364 17.74 -22.06 17.07
C GLN A 364 18.65 -22.73 16.05
N LEU A 365 18.37 -22.57 14.75
CA LEU A 365 19.16 -23.20 13.69
C LEU A 365 20.61 -22.68 13.66
N THR A 366 21.55 -23.62 13.74
CA THR A 366 22.97 -23.39 13.51
C THR A 366 23.28 -23.16 12.03
N GLU A 367 24.45 -22.61 11.71
CA GLU A 367 24.84 -22.44 10.29
C GLU A 367 24.92 -23.77 9.54
N ALA A 368 25.31 -24.86 10.21
CA ALA A 368 25.40 -26.20 9.61
C ALA A 368 24.01 -26.80 9.30
N GLU A 369 23.03 -26.56 10.17
CA GLU A 369 21.65 -27.00 9.93
C GLU A 369 21.02 -26.26 8.76
N ILE A 370 21.27 -24.95 8.64
CA ILE A 370 20.78 -24.16 7.50
C ILE A 370 21.40 -24.66 6.20
N GLU A 371 22.71 -24.92 6.16
CA GLU A 371 23.35 -25.49 4.96
C GLU A 371 22.77 -26.86 4.60
N LYS A 372 22.47 -27.70 5.60
CA LYS A 372 21.83 -29.00 5.37
C LYS A 372 20.43 -28.85 4.79
N ILE A 373 19.63 -27.94 5.34
CA ILE A 373 18.28 -27.62 4.83
C ILE A 373 18.37 -27.07 3.41
N PHE A 374 19.27 -26.13 3.16
CA PHE A 374 19.51 -25.53 1.86
C PHE A 374 19.92 -26.56 0.80
N ALA A 375 20.83 -27.48 1.14
CA ALA A 375 21.21 -28.57 0.25
C ALA A 375 20.03 -29.49 -0.08
N ALA A 376 19.17 -29.80 0.89
CA ALA A 376 17.95 -30.59 0.67
C ALA A 376 16.94 -29.83 -0.20
N ASP A 377 16.82 -28.51 -0.01
CA ASP A 377 15.95 -27.65 -0.81
C ASP A 377 16.42 -27.58 -2.27
N LEU A 378 17.72 -27.41 -2.50
CA LEU A 378 18.34 -27.47 -3.83
C LEU A 378 18.13 -28.83 -4.50
N ALA A 379 18.28 -29.94 -3.76
CA ALA A 379 18.07 -31.28 -4.30
C ALA A 379 16.60 -31.56 -4.66
N ALA A 380 15.67 -30.88 -3.98
CA ALA A 380 14.23 -31.00 -4.22
C ALA A 380 13.73 -30.11 -5.38
N LEU A 381 14.60 -29.33 -6.04
CA LEU A 381 14.21 -28.48 -7.17
C LEU A 381 13.62 -29.34 -8.30
N PRO A 382 12.32 -29.21 -8.61
CA PRO A 382 11.68 -30.13 -9.54
C PRO A 382 12.14 -29.91 -10.99
N VAL A 383 12.37 -28.66 -11.42
CA VAL A 383 12.81 -28.29 -12.78
C VAL A 383 13.45 -26.88 -12.78
N GLU A 384 14.55 -26.68 -13.52
CA GLU A 384 15.06 -25.33 -13.85
C GLU A 384 14.22 -24.68 -14.95
N TYR A 385 13.67 -23.49 -14.68
CA TYR A 385 12.96 -22.71 -15.69
C TYR A 385 13.89 -21.63 -16.28
N PRO A 386 14.05 -21.54 -17.61
CA PRO A 386 14.69 -20.37 -18.19
C PRO A 386 13.77 -19.16 -18.08
N ILE A 387 14.23 -18.11 -17.41
CA ILE A 387 13.52 -16.82 -17.39
C ILE A 387 13.75 -16.11 -18.73
N SER A 388 12.67 -15.60 -19.33
CA SER A 388 12.73 -14.73 -20.49
C SER A 388 12.39 -13.31 -20.08
N ASN A 389 13.16 -12.33 -20.55
CA ASN A 389 12.85 -10.90 -20.42
C ASN A 389 11.75 -10.49 -21.41
N MET A 390 10.61 -11.18 -21.37
CA MET A 390 9.49 -10.87 -22.25
C MET A 390 8.93 -9.50 -21.85
N VAL A 391 8.96 -8.56 -22.79
CA VAL A 391 8.34 -7.25 -22.65
C VAL A 391 7.03 -7.27 -23.42
N PHE A 392 5.92 -6.97 -22.74
CA PHE A 392 4.62 -6.92 -23.40
C PHE A 392 4.51 -5.64 -24.21
N ASP A 393 4.50 -5.78 -25.53
CA ASP A 393 4.35 -4.67 -26.45
C ASP A 393 2.88 -4.32 -26.66
N TYR A 394 2.38 -3.36 -25.87
CA TYR A 394 1.00 -2.86 -25.96
C TYR A 394 0.60 -2.40 -27.36
N ASP A 395 1.54 -1.89 -28.15
CA ASP A 395 1.23 -1.38 -29.49
C ASP A 395 0.91 -2.53 -30.47
N LYS A 396 1.22 -3.78 -30.09
CA LYS A 396 0.89 -4.99 -30.86
C LYS A 396 -0.34 -5.72 -30.35
N ALA A 397 -0.94 -5.27 -29.25
CA ALA A 397 -2.14 -5.89 -28.69
C ALA A 397 -3.35 -5.62 -29.60
N THR A 398 -4.07 -6.67 -29.98
CA THR A 398 -5.31 -6.57 -30.77
C THR A 398 -6.30 -7.63 -30.34
N TYR A 399 -7.59 -7.34 -30.49
CA TYR A 399 -8.61 -8.39 -30.45
C TYR A 399 -8.50 -9.24 -31.70
N VAL A 400 -8.49 -10.57 -31.53
CA VAL A 400 -8.48 -11.53 -32.63
C VAL A 400 -9.89 -11.89 -33.10
N ASN A 401 -10.88 -11.73 -32.21
CA ASN A 401 -12.30 -11.99 -32.47
C ASN A 401 -13.10 -10.72 -32.15
N SER A 402 -14.35 -10.67 -32.64
CA SER A 402 -15.31 -9.70 -32.13
C SER A 402 -15.48 -9.91 -30.62
N ILE A 403 -15.52 -8.80 -29.88
CA ILE A 403 -15.65 -8.84 -28.43
C ILE A 403 -17.13 -9.07 -28.11
N PRO A 404 -17.48 -10.13 -27.37
CA PRO A 404 -18.84 -10.33 -26.88
C PRO A 404 -19.37 -9.09 -26.15
N LEU A 405 -20.67 -8.82 -26.29
CA LEU A 405 -21.28 -7.62 -25.71
C LEU A 405 -21.15 -7.60 -24.18
N ASP A 406 -21.11 -8.76 -23.55
CA ASP A 406 -21.04 -9.01 -22.12
C ASP A 406 -19.61 -9.03 -21.55
N SER A 407 -18.54 -9.04 -22.36
CA SER A 407 -17.13 -9.05 -21.89
C SER A 407 -16.73 -7.83 -21.06
N TRP A 408 -17.58 -6.80 -21.04
CA TRP A 408 -17.37 -5.54 -20.33
C TRP A 408 -18.13 -5.45 -19.01
N LYS A 409 -18.73 -6.55 -18.55
CA LYS A 409 -19.39 -6.65 -17.26
C LYS A 409 -18.37 -6.98 -16.19
N TYR A 410 -18.48 -6.29 -15.08
CA TYR A 410 -17.59 -6.46 -13.95
C TYR A 410 -18.39 -6.47 -12.65
N GLY A 411 -17.73 -6.88 -11.56
CA GLY A 411 -18.34 -6.97 -10.25
C GLY A 411 -18.64 -5.60 -9.61
N ILE A 412 -18.81 -5.62 -8.29
CA ILE A 412 -19.09 -4.43 -7.47
C ILE A 412 -17.96 -3.40 -7.58
N PHE A 413 -16.72 -3.85 -7.75
CA PHE A 413 -15.56 -2.99 -7.93
C PHE A 413 -14.91 -3.38 -9.24
N SER A 414 -14.85 -2.44 -10.19
CA SER A 414 -14.34 -2.72 -11.53
C SER A 414 -13.21 -1.76 -11.85
N GLY A 415 -12.11 -2.28 -12.34
CA GLY A 415 -10.96 -1.51 -12.80
C GLY A 415 -10.50 -2.00 -14.16
N ALA A 416 -10.19 -1.07 -15.05
CA ALA A 416 -9.53 -1.35 -16.31
C ALA A 416 -8.49 -0.27 -16.59
N ARG A 417 -7.46 -0.62 -17.36
CA ARG A 417 -6.45 0.32 -17.87
C ARG A 417 -6.24 0.13 -19.35
N PHE A 418 -5.79 1.18 -20.03
CA PHE A 418 -5.27 1.07 -21.39
C PHE A 418 -4.12 2.05 -21.61
N LYS A 419 -3.21 1.70 -22.51
CA LYS A 419 -2.19 2.61 -23.04
C LYS A 419 -2.71 3.21 -24.34
N ALA A 420 -2.82 4.54 -24.41
CA ALA A 420 -3.27 5.22 -25.61
C ALA A 420 -2.26 5.01 -26.75
N THR A 421 -2.68 4.44 -27.87
CA THR A 421 -1.80 4.17 -29.04
C THR A 421 -1.66 5.37 -29.97
N PHE A 422 -2.44 6.44 -29.73
CA PHE A 422 -2.47 7.67 -30.51
C PHE A 422 -2.72 8.90 -29.62
N LYS A 423 -2.57 10.10 -30.20
CA LYS A 423 -3.01 11.37 -29.60
C LYS A 423 -4.36 11.75 -30.20
N GLY A 424 -5.36 12.08 -29.37
CA GLY A 424 -6.69 12.45 -29.83
C GLY A 424 -7.77 12.19 -28.78
N LYS A 425 -9.03 12.08 -29.23
CA LYS A 425 -10.17 11.80 -28.35
C LYS A 425 -10.47 10.31 -28.26
N VAL A 426 -10.67 9.84 -27.03
CA VAL A 426 -11.16 8.48 -26.74
C VAL A 426 -12.58 8.58 -26.17
N SER A 427 -13.49 7.81 -26.74
CA SER A 427 -14.87 7.67 -26.28
C SER A 427 -15.05 6.35 -25.53
N ILE A 428 -15.66 6.42 -24.34
CA ILE A 428 -15.83 5.28 -23.43
C ILE A 428 -17.24 5.33 -22.86
N ASN A 429 -17.94 4.20 -22.90
CA ASN A 429 -19.20 4.02 -22.20
C ASN A 429 -18.91 3.42 -20.82
N ILE A 430 -19.35 4.09 -19.76
CA ILE A 430 -19.27 3.57 -18.39
C ILE A 430 -20.67 3.58 -17.79
N GLY A 431 -21.05 2.50 -17.13
CA GLY A 431 -22.37 2.36 -16.54
C GLY A 431 -22.42 1.31 -15.44
N ALA A 432 -23.61 1.13 -14.88
CA ALA A 432 -23.89 0.12 -13.87
C ALA A 432 -25.39 -0.24 -13.87
N VAL A 433 -25.71 -1.41 -13.31
CA VAL A 433 -27.11 -1.79 -13.05
C VAL A 433 -27.69 -0.88 -11.95
N GLY A 434 -26.92 -0.69 -10.87
CA GLY A 434 -27.24 0.23 -9.79
C GLY A 434 -26.56 1.60 -9.93
N LYS A 435 -26.46 2.32 -8.81
CA LYS A 435 -25.64 3.52 -8.69
C LYS A 435 -24.16 3.13 -8.59
N THR A 436 -23.30 3.80 -9.34
CA THR A 436 -21.86 3.57 -9.30
C THR A 436 -21.07 4.88 -9.34
N GLN A 437 -19.91 4.94 -8.71
CA GLN A 437 -18.95 6.04 -8.91
C GLN A 437 -18.01 5.72 -10.07
N ALA A 438 -18.15 6.42 -11.19
CA ALA A 438 -17.27 6.29 -12.34
C ALA A 438 -16.07 7.23 -12.23
N LYS A 439 -14.86 6.69 -12.41
CA LYS A 439 -13.61 7.46 -12.48
C LYS A 439 -12.86 7.16 -13.77
N ILE A 440 -12.33 8.20 -14.40
CA ILE A 440 -11.37 8.11 -15.51
C ILE A 440 -10.18 8.98 -15.13
N TYR A 441 -8.99 8.40 -15.06
CA TYR A 441 -7.83 9.11 -14.53
C TYR A 441 -6.51 8.55 -15.06
N THR A 442 -5.44 9.29 -14.84
CA THR A 442 -4.04 8.86 -14.98
C THR A 442 -3.38 8.84 -13.61
N GLU A 443 -2.09 8.49 -13.54
CA GLU A 443 -1.30 8.65 -12.32
C GLU A 443 -1.32 10.11 -11.78
N ASP A 444 -1.49 11.10 -12.67
CA ASP A 444 -1.32 12.51 -12.33
C ASP A 444 -2.60 13.36 -12.39
N SER A 445 -3.66 12.89 -13.04
CA SER A 445 -4.85 13.70 -13.34
C SER A 445 -6.14 12.88 -13.33
N ILE A 446 -7.20 13.43 -12.74
CA ILE A 446 -8.57 12.93 -12.89
C ILE A 446 -9.25 13.64 -14.06
N TYR A 447 -9.74 12.88 -15.03
CA TYR A 447 -10.59 13.38 -16.10
C TYR A 447 -12.05 13.39 -15.70
N ILE A 448 -12.51 12.29 -15.10
CA ILE A 448 -13.90 12.07 -14.68
C ILE A 448 -13.90 11.51 -13.26
N ASN A 449 -14.79 12.03 -12.43
CA ASN A 449 -15.12 11.48 -11.11
C ASN A 449 -16.60 11.82 -10.84
N GLU A 450 -17.50 11.00 -11.35
CA GLU A 450 -18.94 11.26 -11.35
C GLU A 450 -19.74 10.03 -10.92
N SER A 451 -20.78 10.22 -10.11
CA SER A 451 -21.74 9.15 -9.83
C SER A 451 -22.64 8.94 -11.05
N ILE A 452 -22.80 7.71 -11.51
CA ILE A 452 -23.78 7.33 -12.53
C ILE A 452 -24.95 6.63 -11.83
N SER A 453 -26.17 7.02 -12.17
CA SER A 453 -27.41 6.43 -11.70
C SER A 453 -28.48 6.47 -12.80
N LYS A 454 -29.68 5.98 -12.48
CA LYS A 454 -30.83 6.05 -13.39
C LYS A 454 -31.19 7.49 -13.76
N GLU A 455 -31.00 8.43 -12.85
CA GLU A 455 -31.42 9.83 -12.97
C GLU A 455 -30.49 10.67 -13.86
N ASN A 456 -29.21 10.30 -13.97
CA ASN A 456 -28.21 11.08 -14.70
C ASN A 456 -27.44 10.28 -15.79
N SER A 457 -27.87 9.06 -16.07
CA SER A 457 -27.39 8.31 -17.25
C SER A 457 -27.84 8.97 -18.55
N THR A 458 -27.02 8.89 -19.59
CA THR A 458 -27.33 9.44 -20.92
C THR A 458 -28.10 8.47 -21.80
N PHE A 459 -27.97 7.16 -21.54
CA PHE A 459 -28.72 6.12 -22.25
C PHE A 459 -28.75 4.83 -21.42
N LYS A 460 -29.57 3.88 -21.89
CA LYS A 460 -29.70 2.55 -21.30
C LYS A 460 -29.27 1.48 -22.29
N GLU A 461 -28.61 0.44 -21.80
CA GLU A 461 -28.34 -0.80 -22.56
C GLU A 461 -29.03 -1.96 -21.84
N VAL A 462 -29.65 -2.87 -22.60
CA VAL A 462 -30.14 -4.15 -22.04
C VAL A 462 -29.14 -5.22 -22.44
N VAL A 463 -28.49 -5.85 -21.44
CA VAL A 463 -27.46 -6.87 -21.67
C VAL A 463 -27.68 -8.02 -20.70
N ASP A 464 -27.99 -9.20 -21.22
CA ASP A 464 -28.41 -10.41 -20.50
C ASP A 464 -29.56 -10.17 -19.54
N GLY A 465 -30.62 -9.51 -20.02
CA GLY A 465 -31.83 -9.23 -19.24
C GLY A 465 -31.72 -8.07 -18.25
N GLU A 466 -30.51 -7.59 -17.96
CA GLU A 466 -30.29 -6.47 -17.06
C GLU A 466 -30.27 -5.12 -17.78
N THR A 467 -30.82 -4.08 -17.13
CA THR A 467 -30.79 -2.71 -17.64
C THR A 467 -29.62 -1.94 -17.03
N TRP A 468 -28.70 -1.51 -17.87
CA TRP A 468 -27.51 -0.76 -17.50
C TRP A 468 -27.73 0.73 -17.72
N ASN A 469 -27.58 1.52 -16.66
CA ASN A 469 -27.63 2.98 -16.71
C ASN A 469 -26.23 3.49 -17.08
N THR A 470 -26.09 4.05 -18.28
CA THR A 470 -24.78 4.28 -18.90
C THR A 470 -24.58 5.73 -19.32
N LYS A 471 -23.34 6.21 -19.19
CA LYS A 471 -22.88 7.50 -19.67
C LYS A 471 -21.74 7.34 -20.68
N ASN A 472 -21.78 8.12 -21.75
CA ASN A 472 -20.65 8.23 -22.67
C ASN A 472 -19.73 9.36 -22.20
N TYR A 473 -18.44 9.06 -22.09
CA TYR A 473 -17.39 10.01 -21.77
C TYR A 473 -16.43 10.14 -22.94
N GLN A 474 -15.97 11.38 -23.17
CA GLN A 474 -14.91 11.69 -24.11
C GLN A 474 -13.75 12.35 -23.36
N ILE A 475 -12.55 11.80 -23.54
CA ILE A 475 -11.32 12.34 -22.94
C ILE A 475 -10.28 12.57 -24.03
N ASP A 476 -9.44 13.59 -23.85
CA ASP A 476 -8.25 13.78 -24.66
C ASP A 476 -7.10 12.93 -24.10
N VAL A 477 -6.45 12.18 -24.97
CA VAL A 477 -5.30 11.33 -24.64
C VAL A 477 -4.09 11.69 -25.48
N THR A 478 -2.90 11.41 -24.94
CA THR A 478 -1.64 11.46 -25.69
C THR A 478 -1.09 10.06 -25.90
N LYS A 479 -0.44 9.80 -27.05
CA LYS A 479 0.20 8.50 -27.31
C LYS A 479 1.14 8.11 -26.16
N GLY A 480 1.03 6.88 -25.69
CA GLY A 480 1.81 6.32 -24.58
C GLY A 480 1.21 6.55 -23.19
N GLN A 481 0.19 7.41 -23.07
CA GLN A 481 -0.45 7.68 -21.79
C GLN A 481 -1.23 6.47 -21.28
N ILE A 482 -1.02 6.12 -20.01
CA ILE A 482 -1.78 5.07 -19.32
C ILE A 482 -3.00 5.71 -18.67
N ILE A 483 -4.19 5.25 -19.07
CA ILE A 483 -5.47 5.67 -18.52
C ILE A 483 -6.03 4.53 -17.68
N THR A 484 -6.51 4.86 -16.48
CA THR A 484 -7.27 3.99 -15.60
C THR A 484 -8.74 4.40 -15.62
N LEU A 485 -9.59 3.38 -15.66
CA LEU A 485 -11.04 3.46 -15.66
C LEU A 485 -11.51 2.65 -14.46
N SER A 486 -12.41 3.19 -13.65
CA SER A 486 -12.99 2.41 -12.55
C SER A 486 -14.44 2.75 -12.29
N THR A 487 -15.14 1.78 -11.73
CA THR A 487 -16.47 1.92 -11.16
C THR A 487 -16.47 1.39 -9.74
N THR A 488 -17.22 2.05 -8.86
CA THR A 488 -17.32 1.67 -7.44
C THR A 488 -18.79 1.45 -7.09
N TYR A 489 -19.11 0.23 -6.67
CA TYR A 489 -20.46 -0.30 -6.41
C TYR A 489 -21.34 -0.46 -7.66
N GLY A 490 -22.49 -1.10 -7.48
CA GLY A 490 -23.59 -1.10 -8.45
C GLY A 490 -23.49 -2.08 -9.63
N TRP A 491 -22.53 -3.02 -9.63
CA TRP A 491 -22.18 -3.89 -10.77
C TRP A 491 -21.80 -3.07 -12.00
N GLY A 492 -20.50 -2.84 -12.17
CA GLY A 492 -19.96 -1.89 -13.13
C GLY A 492 -19.76 -2.45 -14.54
N ARG A 493 -19.76 -1.55 -15.52
CA ARG A 493 -19.47 -1.86 -16.93
C ARG A 493 -18.65 -0.76 -17.58
N ILE A 494 -17.62 -1.14 -18.31
CA ILE A 494 -16.67 -0.23 -18.98
C ILE A 494 -16.43 -0.74 -20.40
N LYS A 495 -16.91 0.00 -21.41
CA LYS A 495 -16.84 -0.39 -22.83
C LYS A 495 -16.17 0.72 -23.65
N PRO A 496 -15.00 0.49 -24.26
CA PRO A 496 -14.40 1.45 -25.18
C PRO A 496 -15.24 1.52 -26.46
N ILE A 497 -15.47 2.74 -26.97
CA ILE A 497 -16.16 2.98 -28.24
C ILE A 497 -15.16 3.31 -29.34
N THR A 498 -14.07 4.00 -29.00
CA THR A 498 -13.00 4.28 -29.96
C THR A 498 -12.30 2.97 -30.36
N PRO A 499 -12.20 2.65 -31.67
CA PRO A 499 -11.51 1.45 -32.14
C PRO A 499 -10.02 1.44 -31.73
N GLY A 500 -9.48 0.23 -31.54
CA GLY A 500 -8.06 0.03 -31.20
C GLY A 500 -7.71 0.25 -29.71
N ILE A 501 -8.68 0.60 -28.88
CA ILE A 501 -8.48 0.63 -27.42
C ILE A 501 -8.62 -0.78 -26.86
N ILE A 502 -7.50 -1.30 -26.34
CA ILE A 502 -7.44 -2.58 -25.64
C ILE A 502 -7.52 -2.31 -24.15
N LEU A 503 -8.56 -2.82 -23.49
CA LEU A 503 -8.69 -2.72 -22.03
C LEU A 503 -8.01 -3.92 -21.37
N PHE A 504 -7.16 -3.62 -20.41
CA PHE A 504 -6.53 -4.58 -19.52
C PHE A 504 -7.24 -4.44 -18.18
N SER A 505 -7.81 -5.53 -17.69
CA SER A 505 -8.44 -5.53 -16.38
C SER A 505 -7.41 -5.19 -15.30
N THR A 506 -7.83 -4.49 -14.24
CA THR A 506 -6.97 -4.21 -13.09
C THR A 506 -7.69 -4.59 -11.81
N PRO A 507 -6.96 -4.99 -10.74
CA PRO A 507 -7.55 -5.09 -9.41
C PRO A 507 -8.32 -3.80 -9.16
N ALA A 508 -9.57 -3.95 -8.71
CA ALA A 508 -10.38 -2.78 -8.48
C ALA A 508 -9.70 -1.93 -7.38
N PRO A 509 -9.56 -0.62 -7.59
CA PRO A 509 -8.67 0.28 -6.83
C PRO A 509 -9.19 0.63 -5.42
N ASN A 510 -9.98 -0.25 -4.80
CA ASN A 510 -10.64 0.08 -3.54
C ASN A 510 -9.71 0.13 -2.34
N ASP A 511 -8.45 -0.24 -2.51
CA ASP A 511 -7.37 0.30 -1.71
C ASP A 511 -6.24 0.62 -2.68
N PHE A 512 -5.50 1.70 -2.43
CA PHE A 512 -4.20 1.98 -3.08
C PHE A 512 -3.14 0.94 -2.69
N ASP A 513 -3.56 -0.30 -2.50
CA ASP A 513 -2.83 -1.38 -1.90
C ASP A 513 -1.79 -1.91 -2.90
N ASN A 514 -0.52 -1.78 -2.51
CA ASN A 514 0.61 -2.35 -3.22
C ASN A 514 0.66 -3.89 -3.07
N ALA A 515 -0.29 -4.53 -2.36
CA ALA A 515 -0.19 -5.91 -1.93
C ALA A 515 -0.57 -7.00 -2.95
N GLN A 516 -1.16 -6.67 -4.10
CA GLN A 516 -1.74 -7.70 -4.97
C GLN A 516 -0.94 -7.91 -6.25
N TYR A 517 -0.05 -8.91 -6.24
CA TYR A 517 0.49 -9.50 -7.46
C TYR A 517 -0.46 -10.60 -7.98
N PRO A 518 -0.68 -10.69 -9.29
CA PRO A 518 -1.35 -11.82 -9.95
C PRO A 518 -0.79 -13.20 -9.57
N THR A 519 -1.70 -14.16 -9.53
CA THR A 519 -1.49 -15.53 -9.04
C THR A 519 -1.28 -16.57 -10.15
N LYS A 520 -1.19 -16.19 -11.44
CA LYS A 520 -1.16 -17.13 -12.57
C LYS A 520 -0.24 -16.71 -13.72
N TYR A 521 0.67 -17.61 -14.10
CA TYR A 521 1.64 -17.45 -15.18
C TYR A 521 1.27 -18.21 -16.46
N PHE A 522 1.77 -17.74 -17.60
CA PHE A 522 1.86 -18.53 -18.83
C PHE A 522 3.25 -19.12 -19.02
N TYR A 523 3.32 -20.43 -19.25
CA TYR A 523 4.47 -20.99 -19.93
C TYR A 523 4.42 -20.58 -21.40
N VAL A 524 5.38 -19.74 -21.82
CA VAL A 524 5.53 -19.35 -23.22
C VAL A 524 6.71 -20.13 -23.81
N PRO A 525 6.46 -21.09 -24.72
CA PRO A 525 7.55 -21.82 -25.37
C PRO A 525 8.59 -20.88 -26.00
N LYS A 526 9.86 -21.28 -25.92
CA LYS A 526 10.93 -20.54 -26.59
C LYS A 526 10.64 -20.46 -28.11
N GLY A 527 10.60 -19.24 -28.65
CA GLY A 527 10.29 -18.99 -30.06
C GLY A 527 8.82 -18.65 -30.34
N THR A 528 7.95 -18.59 -29.33
CA THR A 528 6.58 -18.11 -29.51
C THR A 528 6.56 -16.63 -29.93
N THR A 529 5.93 -16.34 -31.06
CA THR A 529 5.77 -14.98 -31.60
C THR A 529 4.37 -14.39 -31.36
N LYS A 530 3.42 -15.21 -30.91
CA LYS A 530 2.03 -14.83 -30.62
C LYS A 530 1.48 -15.64 -29.45
N ILE A 531 0.77 -14.98 -28.55
CA ILE A 531 0.01 -15.61 -27.47
C ILE A 531 -1.46 -15.26 -27.69
N ALA A 532 -2.32 -16.27 -27.81
CA ALA A 532 -3.77 -16.09 -27.82
C ALA A 532 -4.31 -16.52 -26.46
N TYR A 533 -5.04 -15.63 -25.80
CA TYR A 533 -5.62 -15.87 -24.49
C TYR A 533 -7.15 -15.71 -24.56
N ASN A 534 -7.85 -16.57 -23.83
CA ASN A 534 -9.30 -16.50 -23.63
C ASN A 534 -9.58 -16.67 -22.13
N ASP A 535 -10.29 -15.72 -21.51
CA ASP A 535 -10.81 -15.90 -20.15
C ASP A 535 -12.24 -16.44 -20.25
N GLY A 536 -12.41 -17.74 -20.00
CA GLY A 536 -13.72 -18.41 -20.09
C GLY A 536 -14.62 -18.22 -18.87
N GLU A 537 -14.18 -17.52 -17.82
CA GLU A 537 -14.92 -17.35 -16.56
C GLU A 537 -15.06 -15.86 -16.21
N PRO A 538 -16.26 -15.26 -16.26
CA PRO A 538 -16.44 -13.85 -15.90
C PRO A 538 -16.12 -13.60 -14.41
N GLN A 539 -15.43 -12.48 -14.16
CA GLN A 539 -15.08 -11.95 -12.82
C GLN A 539 -16.34 -11.78 -11.93
N PRO A 540 -16.26 -11.89 -10.58
CA PRO A 540 -15.07 -11.70 -9.71
C PRO A 540 -14.49 -12.99 -9.07
N THR A 541 -14.98 -14.18 -9.44
CA THR A 541 -14.78 -15.41 -8.65
C THR A 541 -13.58 -16.26 -9.06
N ASN A 542 -12.89 -15.93 -10.16
CA ASN A 542 -12.02 -16.90 -10.80
C ASN A 542 -10.60 -16.98 -10.18
N GLY A 543 -10.20 -16.00 -9.34
CA GLY A 543 -8.86 -15.94 -8.73
C GLY A 543 -7.72 -16.06 -9.77
N ARG A 544 -8.00 -15.76 -11.05
CA ARG A 544 -7.07 -15.82 -12.17
C ARG A 544 -6.58 -14.40 -12.37
N GLY A 545 -5.46 -14.10 -11.71
CA GLY A 545 -4.86 -12.77 -11.70
C GLY A 545 -4.64 -12.17 -13.09
N TYR A 546 -4.50 -10.84 -13.07
CA TYR A 546 -4.29 -9.94 -14.19
C TYR A 546 -2.97 -10.25 -14.94
N LEU A 547 -3.00 -10.34 -16.27
CA LEU A 547 -1.92 -10.98 -17.04
C LEU A 547 -0.75 -10.08 -17.44
N VAL A 548 -0.93 -8.76 -17.39
CA VAL A 548 0.07 -7.79 -17.85
C VAL A 548 -0.01 -6.57 -16.95
N THR A 549 1.10 -6.19 -16.28
CA THR A 549 1.11 -4.95 -15.52
C THR A 549 0.91 -3.77 -16.46
N PRO A 550 0.22 -2.70 -16.04
CA PRO A 550 -0.19 -1.58 -16.91
C PRO A 550 0.92 -0.83 -17.66
N ASP A 551 2.19 -1.03 -17.28
CA ASP A 551 3.37 -0.51 -17.95
C ASP A 551 3.95 -1.46 -19.02
N GLY A 552 3.51 -2.73 -19.05
CA GLY A 552 3.94 -3.75 -20.01
C GLY A 552 5.35 -4.28 -19.73
N ILE A 553 5.92 -3.85 -18.60
CA ILE A 553 7.28 -4.16 -18.18
C ILE A 553 7.31 -5.43 -17.33
N SER A 554 6.20 -5.76 -16.68
CA SER A 554 6.06 -6.99 -15.91
C SER A 554 4.94 -7.84 -16.50
N LEU A 555 5.32 -8.99 -17.04
CA LEU A 555 4.42 -10.13 -16.90
C LEU A 555 4.38 -10.40 -15.41
N VAL A 556 3.19 -10.40 -14.84
CA VAL A 556 3.05 -11.12 -13.58
C VAL A 556 3.01 -12.56 -13.98
#